data_AF-A0A8C5SE86-F1
#
_entry.id   AF-A0A8C5SE86-F1
#
_cell.length_a   1.000
_cell.length_b   1.000
_cell.length_c   1.000
_cell.angle_alpha   90.00
_cell.angle_beta   90.00
_cell.angle_gamma   90.00
#
_symmetry.space_group_name_H-M   'P 1'
#
loop_
_entity.id
_entity.type
_entity.pdbx_description
1 polymer ?
#
loop_
_entity_poly.entity_id
_entity_poly.type
_entity_poly.pdbx_seq_one_letter_code
_entity_poly.pdbx_strand_id
1 'polypeptide(L)' 'ISLVFSDFTKCCKDTGFLMVIKCQKENKLLKECLTGYYSDPAFYEECKAEYLKTREEHRAAQGVPHQKHSTST' A
#
# COMPACT_ATOMS: atom_id res chain seq x y z
N ILE A 1 -7.27 12.08 6.55
CA ILE A 1 -5.85 12.01 6.08
C ILE A 1 -5.24 13.40 5.89
N SER A 2 -5.81 14.29 5.07
CA SER A 2 -5.14 15.54 4.64
C SER A 2 -4.71 16.50 5.77
N LEU A 3 -5.52 16.64 6.83
CA LEU A 3 -5.19 17.52 7.97
C LEU A 3 -4.05 16.95 8.82
N VAL A 4 -4.13 15.67 9.17
CA VAL A 4 -3.12 14.95 9.97
C VAL A 4 -1.75 14.92 9.28
N PHE A 5 -1.75 14.77 7.96
CA PHE A 5 -0.53 14.82 7.16
C PHE A 5 0.12 16.21 7.17
N SER A 6 -0.68 17.28 7.10
CA SER A 6 -0.20 18.65 7.14
C SER A 6 0.46 18.98 8.49
N ASP A 7 -0.17 18.58 9.59
CA ASP A 7 0.36 18.79 10.95
C ASP A 7 1.69 18.07 11.17
N PHE A 8 1.79 16.80 10.75
CA PHE A 8 3.04 16.06 10.79
C PHE A 8 4.14 16.73 9.96
N THR A 9 3.81 17.12 8.71
CA THR A 9 4.77 17.77 7.82
C THR A 9 5.26 19.11 8.38
N LYS A 10 4.36 19.88 9.02
CA LYS A 10 4.71 21.12 9.69
C LYS A 10 5.67 20.87 10.85
N CYS A 11 5.35 19.92 11.73
CA CYS A 11 6.23 19.57 12.84
C CYS A 11 7.62 19.12 12.36
N CYS A 12 7.70 18.30 11.31
CA CYS A 12 8.97 17.84 10.75
C CYS A 12 9.82 18.99 10.21
N LYS A 13 9.19 19.98 9.56
CA LYS A 13 9.90 21.18 9.06
C LYS A 13 10.42 22.06 10.19
N ASP A 14 9.65 22.21 11.27
CA ASP A 14 10.00 23.10 12.39
C ASP A 14 11.08 22.48 13.30
N THR A 15 11.12 21.15 13.43
CA THR A 15 12.03 20.43 14.35
C THR A 15 13.26 19.84 13.67
N GLY A 16 13.24 19.71 12.34
CA GLY A 16 14.36 19.25 11.53
C GLY A 16 14.91 17.90 11.99
N PHE A 17 16.18 17.86 12.38
CA PHE A 17 16.86 16.62 12.79
C PHE A 17 16.19 15.92 13.98
N LEU A 18 15.55 16.68 14.88
CA LEU A 18 14.91 16.12 16.08
C LEU A 18 13.45 15.68 15.85
N MET A 19 12.98 15.61 14.60
CA MET A 19 11.57 15.30 14.28
C MET A 19 11.09 13.98 14.88
N VAL A 20 11.95 12.95 14.94
CA VAL A 20 11.54 11.62 15.40
C VAL A 20 11.19 11.62 16.88
N ILE A 21 11.81 12.52 17.66
CA ILE A 21 11.55 12.67 19.09
C ILE A 21 10.44 13.69 19.34
N LYS A 22 10.47 14.82 18.62
CA LYS A 22 9.57 15.95 18.89
C LYS A 22 8.19 15.80 18.25
N CYS A 23 8.08 15.10 17.12
CA CYS A 23 6.83 14.94 16.38
C CYS A 23 6.13 13.60 16.65
N GLN A 24 6.43 12.92 17.76
CA GLN A 24 5.86 11.60 18.06
C GLN A 24 4.33 11.60 18.12
N LYS A 25 3.74 12.71 18.59
CA LYS A 25 2.29 12.84 18.70
C LYS A 25 1.63 12.88 17.32
N GLU A 26 2.10 13.76 16.46
CA GLU A 26 1.62 13.94 15.09
C GLU A 26 1.87 12.67 14.27
N ASN A 27 3.01 12.02 14.49
CA ASN A 27 3.38 10.77 13.82
C ASN A 27 2.50 9.59 14.29
N LYS A 28 2.10 9.54 15.57
CA LYS A 28 1.15 8.54 16.08
C LYS A 28 -0.23 8.71 15.44
N LEU A 29 -0.75 9.94 15.40
CA LEU A 29 -2.01 10.26 14.74
C LEU A 29 -1.98 9.92 13.24
N LEU A 30 -0.88 10.25 12.56
CA LEU A 30 -0.70 9.91 11.16
C LEU A 30 -0.70 8.40 10.95
N LYS A 31 0.04 7.66 11.79
CA LYS A 31 0.08 6.20 11.74
C LYS A 31 -1.30 5.61 11.97
N GLU A 32 -2.03 6.03 13.01
CA GLU A 32 -3.38 5.54 13.29
C GLU A 32 -4.33 5.75 12.11
N CYS A 33 -4.31 6.94 11.51
CA CYS A 33 -5.14 7.25 10.34
C CYS A 33 -4.79 6.37 9.13
N LEU A 34 -3.50 6.14 8.86
CA LEU A 34 -3.05 5.28 7.77
C LEU A 34 -3.37 3.80 8.03
N THR A 35 -3.07 3.30 9.24
CA THR A 35 -3.32 1.91 9.60
C THR A 35 -4.81 1.58 9.60
N GLY A 36 -5.70 2.54 9.91
CA GLY A 36 -7.14 2.35 9.78
C GLY A 36 -7.56 2.02 8.35
N TYR A 37 -7.00 2.73 7.36
CA TYR A 37 -7.25 2.44 5.95
C TYR A 37 -6.64 1.11 5.49
N TYR A 38 -5.41 0.81 5.90
CA TYR A 38 -4.78 -0.46 5.55
C TYR A 38 -5.43 -1.69 6.19
N SER A 39 -6.09 -1.50 7.34
CA SER A 39 -6.77 -2.58 8.06
C SER A 39 -8.22 -2.73 7.64
N ASP A 40 -8.73 -1.89 6.72
CA ASP A 40 -10.09 -2.01 6.22
C ASP A 40 -10.19 -3.22 5.27
N PRO A 41 -10.89 -4.29 5.67
CA PRO A 41 -11.00 -5.49 4.85
C PRO A 41 -11.77 -5.24 3.54
N ALA A 42 -12.67 -4.25 3.50
CA ALA A 42 -13.40 -3.91 2.28
C ALA A 42 -12.46 -3.32 1.23
N PHE A 43 -11.60 -2.39 1.64
CA PHE A 43 -10.59 -1.80 0.76
C PHE A 43 -9.58 -2.84 0.27
N TYR A 44 -9.14 -3.76 1.16
CA TYR A 44 -8.22 -4.82 0.79
C TYR A 44 -8.78 -5.76 -0.29
N GLU A 45 -10.02 -6.21 -0.14
CA GLU A 45 -10.64 -7.13 -1.10
C GLU A 45 -10.92 -6.45 -2.45
N GLU A 46 -11.27 -5.17 -2.46
CA GLU A 46 -11.39 -4.39 -3.71
C GLU A 46 -10.06 -4.32 -4.47
N CYS A 47 -8.98 -3.88 -3.80
CA CYS A 47 -7.65 -3.81 -4.42
C CYS A 47 -7.14 -5.18 -4.88
N LYS A 48 -7.45 -6.24 -4.13
CA LYS A 48 -7.10 -7.61 -4.47
C LYS A 48 -7.85 -8.10 -5.72
N ALA A 49 -9.14 -7.79 -5.84
CA ALA A 49 -9.92 -8.13 -7.02
C ALA A 49 -9.37 -7.42 -8.27
N GLU A 50 -9.04 -6.13 -8.16
CA GLU A 50 -8.42 -5.35 -9.24
C GLU A 50 -7.06 -5.92 -9.65
N TYR A 51 -6.20 -6.26 -8.68
CA TYR A 51 -4.90 -6.88 -8.93
C TYR A 51 -5.04 -8.22 -9.67
N LEU A 52 -5.96 -9.08 -9.24
CA LEU A 52 -6.19 -10.38 -9.88
C LEU A 52 -6.68 -10.23 -11.31
N LYS A 53 -7.64 -9.33 -11.56
CA LYS A 53 -8.14 -9.01 -12.91
C LYS A 53 -7.00 -8.54 -13.82
N THR A 54 -6.22 -7.58 -13.35
CA THR A 54 -5.08 -7.03 -14.11
C THR A 54 -4.04 -8.13 -14.39
N ARG A 55 -3.79 -9.02 -13.43
CA ARG A 55 -2.89 -10.17 -13.61
C ARG A 55 -3.39 -11.17 -14.65
N GLU A 56 -4.69 -11.42 -14.70
CA GLU A 56 -5.31 -12.28 -15.71
C GLU A 56 -5.22 -11.66 -17.10
N GLU A 57 -5.49 -10.36 -17.23
CA GLU A 57 -5.31 -9.60 -18.47
C GLU A 57 -3.86 -9.65 -18.94
N HIS A 58 -2.88 -9.46 -18.05
CA HIS A 58 -1.47 -9.60 -18.38
C HIS A 58 -1.11 -11.02 -18.83
N ARG A 59 -1.64 -12.07 -18.19
CA ARG A 59 -1.40 -13.47 -18.61
C ARG A 59 -2.01 -13.76 -19.98
N ALA A 60 -3.21 -13.25 -20.23
CA ALA A 60 -3.89 -13.38 -21.51
C ALA A 60 -3.14 -12.62 -22.62
N ALA A 61 -2.67 -11.40 -22.33
CA ALA A 61 -1.93 -10.56 -23.27
C ALA A 61 -0.51 -11.06 -23.56
N GLN A 62 0.18 -11.63 -22.56
CA GLN A 62 1.54 -12.15 -22.73
C GLN A 62 1.59 -13.54 -23.36
N GLY A 63 0.44 -14.20 -23.58
CA GLY A 63 0.35 -15.46 -24.32
C GLY A 63 1.40 -16.47 -23.88
N VAL A 64 1.43 -16.84 -22.59
CA VAL A 64 2.43 -17.82 -22.10
C VAL A 64 2.21 -19.14 -22.86
N PRO A 65 3.21 -19.67 -23.60
CA PRO A 65 3.11 -21.02 -24.12
C PRO A 65 3.06 -21.95 -22.91
N HIS A 66 1.96 -22.69 -22.77
CA HIS A 66 1.90 -23.81 -21.83
C HIS A 66 3.12 -24.69 -22.11
N GLN A 67 4.09 -24.74 -21.19
CA GLN A 67 5.11 -25.79 -21.25
C GLN A 67 4.36 -27.09 -20.98
N LYS A 68 4.01 -27.78 -22.06
CA LYS A 68 3.57 -29.17 -22.01
C LYS A 68 4.77 -29.95 -21.51
N HIS A 69 4.76 -30.33 -20.24
CA HIS A 69 5.64 -31.38 -19.78
C HIS A 69 5.22 -32.63 -20.55
N SER A 70 5.94 -32.96 -21.62
CA SER A 70 5.79 -34.23 -22.33
C SER A 70 6.17 -35.34 -21.36
N THR A 71 5.19 -35.90 -20.67
CA THR A 71 5.31 -37.25 -20.13
C THR A 71 5.41 -38.20 -21.31
N SER A 72 6.65 -38.56 -21.63
CA SER A 72 6.99 -39.69 -22.48
C SER A 72 6.50 -40.97 -21.81
N THR A 73 5.47 -41.61 -22.36
CA THR A 73 5.22 -43.05 -22.24
C THR A 73 4.55 -43.51 -23.52
#